data_AF-A0A484N384-F1
#
_entry.id   AF-A0A484N384-F1
#
_cell.length_a   1.000
_cell.length_b   1.000
_cell.length_c   1.000
_cell.angle_alpha   90.00
_cell.angle_beta   90.00
_cell.angle_gamma   90.00
#
_symmetry.space_group_name_H-M   'P 1'
#
loop_
_entity.id
_entity.type
_entity.pdbx_description
1 polymer ?
#
loop_
_entity_poly.entity_id
_entity_poly.type
_entity_poly.pdbx_seq_one_letter_code
_entity_poly.pdbx_strand_id
1 'polypeptide(L)'
;MSKFTWTIDNFSKLNGEKQYSKTFDANGNKWRVLIFPKGNSTDHLSVYLDVANSDILPEDWEIPLSCRIFLVNQIHCNKSINKETMHTFNSHESDWGFTRFIPLNKLHNKSGGYIVNDTCVIEVEVYGYYTGPIDKDSDSSVAIDPVEPVYIQAQSLLDSLPKPPSLGFGV
;
A
#
# COMPACT_ATOMS: atom_id res chain seq x y z
N MET A 1 0.01 12.88 3.27
CA MET A 1 0.31 11.44 3.15
C MET A 1 0.75 10.95 4.51
N SER A 2 0.05 9.96 5.07
CA SER A 2 0.44 9.32 6.33
C SER A 2 0.95 7.91 6.04
N LYS A 3 2.01 7.49 6.72
CA LYS A 3 2.58 6.15 6.61
C LYS A 3 2.49 5.44 7.96
N PHE A 4 2.07 4.18 7.93
CA PHE A 4 2.06 3.29 9.09
C PHE A 4 2.83 2.01 8.76
N THR A 5 3.62 1.53 9.72
CA THR A 5 4.38 0.29 9.59
C THR A 5 3.99 -0.67 10.71
N TRP A 6 3.57 -1.88 10.35
CA TRP A 6 3.29 -2.96 11.28
C TRP A 6 4.33 -4.06 11.13
N THR A 7 5.12 -4.24 12.18
CA THR A 7 6.02 -5.38 12.34
C THR A 7 5.30 -6.46 13.13
N ILE A 8 5.20 -7.66 12.55
CA ILE A 8 4.48 -8.80 13.10
C ILE A 8 5.50 -9.86 13.50
N ASP A 9 5.75 -10.00 14.79
CA ASP A 9 6.67 -10.98 15.34
C ASP A 9 6.01 -12.35 15.47
N ASN A 10 6.84 -13.40 15.50
CA ASN A 10 6.40 -14.80 15.59
C ASN A 10 5.38 -15.16 14.50
N PHE A 11 5.56 -14.65 13.27
CA PHE A 11 4.58 -14.76 12.19
C PHE A 11 4.22 -16.21 11.87
N SER A 12 5.19 -17.13 11.93
CA SER A 12 4.97 -18.56 11.71
C SER A 12 4.04 -19.21 12.73
N LYS A 13 3.89 -18.62 13.92
CA LYS A 13 3.03 -19.11 15.00
C LYS A 13 1.60 -18.60 14.92
N LEU A 14 1.32 -17.64 14.04
CA LEU A 14 -0.05 -17.14 13.86
C LEU A 14 -0.96 -18.30 13.45
N ASN A 15 -2.12 -18.35 14.10
CA ASN A 15 -3.17 -19.32 13.76
C ASN A 15 -3.84 -18.91 12.43
N GLY A 16 -4.84 -19.67 11.99
CA GLY A 16 -5.59 -19.32 10.77
C GLY A 16 -6.55 -18.14 10.93
N GLU A 17 -6.63 -17.54 12.12
CA GLU A 17 -7.58 -16.48 12.44
C GLU A 17 -7.04 -15.11 12.04
N LYS A 18 -7.97 -14.16 11.89
CA LYS A 18 -7.63 -12.78 11.59
C LYS A 18 -6.82 -12.13 12.70
N GLN A 19 -5.88 -11.27 12.31
CA GLN A 19 -5.06 -10.48 13.22
C GLN A 19 -5.20 -8.99 12.91
N TYR A 20 -5.16 -8.16 13.94
CA TYR A 20 -5.22 -6.71 13.82
C TYR A 20 -3.92 -6.07 14.29
N SER A 21 -3.51 -5.01 13.60
CA SER A 21 -2.45 -4.13 14.08
C SER A 21 -2.95 -3.27 15.24
N LYS A 22 -2.02 -2.53 15.85
CA LYS A 22 -2.38 -1.34 16.63
C LYS A 22 -3.08 -0.31 15.72
N THR A 23 -3.90 0.54 16.34
CA THR A 23 -4.57 1.63 15.63
C THR A 23 -3.60 2.78 15.31
N PHE A 24 -3.82 3.48 14.21
CA PHE A 24 -3.08 4.68 13.83
C PHE A 24 -4.01 5.75 13.25
N ASP A 25 -3.64 7.02 13.43
CA ASP A 25 -4.42 8.17 12.95
C ASP A 25 -3.94 8.62 11.56
N ALA A 26 -4.86 8.74 10.60
CA ALA A 26 -4.58 9.29 9.27
C ALA A 26 -5.83 9.95 8.69
N ASN A 27 -5.66 11.14 8.08
CA ASN A 27 -6.75 11.94 7.51
C ASN A 27 -7.94 12.14 8.46
N GLY A 28 -7.67 12.37 9.75
CA GLY A 28 -8.71 12.58 10.78
C GLY A 28 -9.45 11.33 11.23
N ASN A 29 -9.07 10.13 10.76
CA ASN A 29 -9.72 8.86 11.08
C ASN A 29 -8.76 7.88 11.74
N LYS A 30 -9.32 6.93 12.52
CA LYS A 30 -8.56 5.86 13.17
C LYS A 30 -8.61 4.60 12.32
N TRP A 31 -7.45 4.13 11.91
CA TRP A 31 -7.27 2.97 11.06
C TRP A 31 -6.54 1.86 11.77
N ARG A 32 -6.68 0.63 11.28
CA ARG A 32 -5.83 -0.51 11.63
C ARG A 32 -5.66 -1.41 10.41
N VAL A 33 -4.56 -2.14 10.36
CA VAL A 33 -4.36 -3.20 9.37
C VAL A 33 -4.99 -4.48 9.89
N LEU A 34 -5.72 -5.17 9.02
CA LEU A 34 -6.33 -6.47 9.26
C LEU A 34 -5.68 -7.48 8.31
N ILE A 35 -5.19 -8.61 8.83
CA ILE A 35 -4.67 -9.71 8.00
C ILE A 35 -5.34 -11.03 8.30
N PHE A 36 -5.38 -11.89 7.29
CA PHE A 36 -5.58 -13.33 7.46
C PHE A 36 -4.27 -14.02 7.06
N PRO A 37 -3.42 -14.40 8.03
CA PRO A 37 -2.05 -14.86 7.76
C PRO A 37 -2.00 -16.19 7.01
N LYS A 38 -3.06 -17.00 7.10
CA LYS A 38 -3.26 -18.25 6.32
C LYS A 38 -4.35 -18.13 5.25
N GLY A 39 -4.82 -16.90 5.00
CA GLY A 39 -5.80 -16.55 3.99
C GLY A 39 -7.25 -16.53 4.44
N ASN A 40 -8.03 -15.70 3.77
CA ASN A 40 -9.47 -15.58 3.92
C ASN A 40 -10.18 -16.40 2.83
N SER A 41 -10.38 -17.70 3.06
CA SER A 41 -10.88 -18.65 2.06
C SER A 41 -10.00 -18.75 0.80
N THR A 42 -8.69 -18.56 0.96
CA THR A 42 -7.68 -18.60 -0.10
C THR A 42 -6.33 -19.09 0.45
N ASP A 43 -5.45 -19.54 -0.44
CA ASP A 43 -4.05 -19.91 -0.23
C ASP A 43 -3.08 -18.70 -0.29
N HIS A 44 -3.58 -17.50 -0.04
CA HIS A 44 -2.83 -16.25 -0.08
C HIS A 44 -2.88 -15.57 1.28
N LEU A 45 -1.85 -14.81 1.64
CA LEU A 45 -1.99 -13.79 2.67
C LEU A 45 -3.03 -12.78 2.19
N SER A 46 -4.04 -12.52 3.03
CA SER A 46 -5.03 -11.48 2.80
C SER A 46 -4.70 -10.28 3.68
N VAL A 47 -4.76 -9.07 3.12
CA VAL A 47 -4.43 -7.82 3.83
C VAL A 47 -5.47 -6.76 3.50
N TYR A 48 -5.99 -6.13 4.56
CA TYR A 48 -7.04 -5.11 4.50
C TYR A 48 -6.65 -3.92 5.38
N LEU A 49 -7.19 -2.76 5.05
CA LEU A 49 -7.27 -1.60 5.92
C LEU A 49 -8.68 -1.57 6.52
N ASP A 50 -8.81 -1.29 7.80
CA ASP A 50 -10.09 -1.28 8.52
C ASP A 50 -10.23 0.00 9.35
N VAL A 51 -11.43 0.58 9.39
CA VAL A 51 -11.77 1.71 10.25
C VAL A 51 -11.89 1.20 11.68
N ALA A 52 -10.91 1.51 12.52
CA ALA A 52 -10.72 0.86 13.81
C ALA A 52 -11.84 1.13 14.83
N ASN A 53 -12.59 2.21 14.63
CA ASN A 53 -13.69 2.64 15.49
C ASN A 53 -15.03 2.67 14.75
N SER A 54 -15.20 1.85 13.70
CA SER A 54 -16.43 1.78 12.90
C SER A 54 -17.68 1.56 13.76
N ASP A 55 -17.59 0.74 14.81
CA ASP A 55 -18.70 0.40 15.73
C ASP A 55 -19.31 1.60 16.48
N ILE A 56 -18.59 2.74 16.54
CA ILE A 56 -19.05 3.95 17.25
C ILE A 56 -19.33 5.13 16.31
N LEU A 57 -19.20 4.93 15.00
CA LEU A 57 -19.52 5.94 14.00
C LEU A 57 -21.04 5.91 13.66
N PRO A 58 -21.63 7.03 13.20
CA PRO A 58 -23.03 7.09 12.77
C PRO A 58 -23.33 6.15 11.60
N GLU A 59 -24.51 5.53 11.52
CA GLU A 59 -24.83 4.50 10.51
C GLU A 59 -24.63 4.94 9.04
N ASP A 60 -24.62 6.24 8.75
CA ASP A 60 -24.46 6.86 7.44
C ASP A 60 -23.04 7.43 7.18
N TRP A 61 -22.03 7.02 7.97
CA TRP A 61 -20.66 7.50 7.79
C TRP A 61 -20.06 7.03 6.45
N GLU A 62 -19.32 7.93 5.79
CA GLU A 62 -18.54 7.63 4.59
C GLU A 62 -17.14 8.25 4.71
N ILE A 63 -16.11 7.45 4.45
CA ILE A 63 -14.71 7.90 4.43
C ILE A 63 -14.09 7.48 3.10
N PRO A 64 -14.10 8.36 2.10
CA PRO A 64 -13.38 8.12 0.86
C PRO A 64 -11.86 8.18 1.13
N LEU A 65 -11.14 7.11 0.77
CA LEU A 65 -9.70 6.98 0.93
C LEU A 65 -9.01 6.30 -0.27
N SER A 66 -7.82 6.80 -0.65
CA SER A 66 -6.86 6.03 -1.44
C SER A 66 -5.74 5.55 -0.53
N CYS A 67 -5.34 4.29 -0.66
CA CYS A 67 -4.23 3.74 0.10
C CYS A 67 -3.39 2.76 -0.73
N ARG A 68 -2.12 2.66 -0.36
CA ARG A 68 -1.19 1.67 -0.89
C ARG A 68 -0.65 0.82 0.24
N ILE A 69 -0.80 -0.49 0.11
CA ILE A 69 -0.35 -1.48 1.08
C ILE A 69 0.89 -2.17 0.52
N PHE A 70 1.94 -2.25 1.33
CA PHE A 70 3.21 -2.87 1.01
C PHE A 70 3.42 -4.10 1.89
N LEU A 71 3.88 -5.19 1.28
CA LEU A 71 4.60 -6.25 1.96
C LEU A 71 6.10 -6.02 1.74
N VAL A 72 6.80 -5.66 2.81
CA VAL A 72 8.21 -5.28 2.73
C VAL A 72 9.07 -6.51 2.55
N ASN A 73 9.97 -6.44 1.57
CA ASN A 73 11.07 -7.38 1.48
C ASN A 73 12.25 -6.86 2.32
N GLN A 74 12.58 -7.57 3.38
CA GLN A 74 13.53 -7.16 4.42
C GLN A 74 15.00 -7.39 4.01
N ILE A 75 15.25 -8.06 2.88
CA ILE A 75 16.59 -8.31 2.34
C ILE A 75 16.89 -7.39 1.15
N HIS A 76 15.91 -7.21 0.26
CA HIS A 76 16.05 -6.42 -0.97
C HIS A 76 14.86 -5.48 -1.13
N CYS A 77 15.02 -4.20 -0.79
CA CYS A 77 13.92 -3.23 -0.76
C CYS A 77 13.17 -3.12 -2.11
N ASN A 78 13.87 -3.25 -3.24
CA ASN A 78 13.30 -3.23 -4.59
C ASN A 78 12.41 -4.45 -4.94
N LYS A 79 12.38 -5.47 -4.08
CA LYS A 79 11.49 -6.64 -4.21
C LYS A 79 10.25 -6.55 -3.30
N SER A 80 10.05 -5.45 -2.60
CA SER A 80 8.81 -5.23 -1.85
C SER A 80 7.63 -5.22 -2.81
N ILE A 81 6.54 -5.88 -2.42
CA ILE A 81 5.32 -5.94 -3.23
C ILE A 81 4.36 -4.91 -2.68
N ASN A 82 3.70 -4.16 -3.56
CA ASN A 82 2.64 -3.25 -3.14
C ASN A 82 1.42 -3.38 -4.03
N LYS A 83 0.27 -3.00 -3.47
CA LYS A 83 -0.99 -2.86 -4.18
C LYS A 83 -1.69 -1.60 -3.70
N GLU A 84 -2.31 -0.88 -4.62
CA GLU A 84 -3.01 0.37 -4.36
C GLU A 84 -4.50 0.19 -4.63
N THR A 85 -5.33 0.86 -3.83
CA THR A 85 -6.78 0.84 -3.96
C THR A 85 -7.37 2.18 -3.53
N MET A 86 -8.54 2.49 -4.08
CA MET A 86 -9.37 3.62 -3.70
C MET A 86 -10.75 3.06 -3.35
N HIS A 87 -11.29 3.47 -2.22
CA HIS A 87 -12.57 2.98 -1.72
C HIS A 87 -13.25 4.01 -0.83
N THR A 88 -14.58 3.98 -0.80
CA THR A 88 -15.39 4.72 0.17
C THR A 88 -15.81 3.78 1.28
N PHE A 89 -15.04 3.79 2.36
CA PHE A 89 -15.35 3.03 3.56
C PHE A 89 -16.66 3.54 4.15
N ASN A 90 -17.51 2.63 4.61
CA ASN A 90 -18.82 2.96 5.17
C ASN A 90 -19.26 1.92 6.20
N SER A 91 -20.43 2.11 6.80
CA SER A 91 -20.98 1.23 7.85
C SER A 91 -21.16 -0.23 7.42
N HIS A 92 -21.30 -0.51 6.13
CA HIS A 92 -21.45 -1.86 5.59
C HIS A 92 -20.11 -2.47 5.13
N GLU A 93 -19.16 -1.61 4.78
CA GLU A 93 -17.83 -1.95 4.27
C GLU A 93 -16.77 -1.18 5.06
N SER A 94 -16.60 -1.53 6.33
CA SER A 94 -15.64 -0.84 7.21
C SER A 94 -14.19 -1.21 6.94
N ASP A 95 -13.98 -2.31 6.23
CA ASP A 95 -12.69 -2.79 5.77
C ASP A 95 -12.64 -2.99 4.26
N TRP A 96 -11.46 -2.76 3.68
CA TRP A 96 -11.22 -2.93 2.26
C TRP A 96 -9.76 -3.27 1.99
N GLY A 97 -9.52 -4.05 0.94
CA GLY A 97 -8.16 -4.46 0.58
C GLY A 97 -8.12 -5.65 -0.36
N PHE A 98 -7.20 -6.57 -0.10
CA PHE A 98 -6.86 -7.63 -1.04
C PHE A 98 -6.93 -9.00 -0.38
N THR A 99 -7.97 -9.76 -0.73
CA THR A 99 -8.10 -11.18 -0.35
C THR A 99 -6.90 -12.00 -0.84
N ARG A 100 -6.40 -11.73 -2.04
CA ARG A 100 -5.22 -12.37 -2.62
C ARG A 100 -4.06 -11.38 -2.73
N PHE A 101 -3.35 -11.11 -1.63
CA PHE A 101 -2.21 -10.18 -1.62
C PHE A 101 -0.95 -10.85 -2.19
N ILE A 102 -0.49 -11.96 -1.57
CA ILE A 102 0.64 -12.78 -2.02
C ILE A 102 0.35 -14.27 -1.76
N PRO A 103 0.71 -15.20 -2.67
CA PRO A 103 0.63 -16.63 -2.39
C PRO A 103 1.44 -17.04 -1.16
N LEU A 104 0.89 -17.91 -0.32
CA LEU A 104 1.55 -18.33 0.92
C LEU A 104 2.88 -19.06 0.66
N ASN A 105 2.98 -19.83 -0.43
CA ASN A 105 4.25 -20.50 -0.80
C ASN A 105 5.38 -19.50 -1.11
N LYS A 106 5.06 -18.35 -1.72
CA LYS A 106 6.01 -17.27 -2.01
C LYS A 106 6.35 -16.49 -0.76
N LEU A 107 5.36 -16.20 0.09
CA LEU A 107 5.55 -15.53 1.38
C LEU A 107 6.49 -16.33 2.30
N HIS A 108 6.28 -17.64 2.41
CA HIS A 108 7.04 -18.53 3.30
C HIS A 108 8.34 -19.07 2.70
N ASN A 109 8.71 -18.66 1.48
CA ASN A 109 10.02 -19.00 0.95
C ASN A 109 11.11 -18.31 1.79
N LYS A 110 11.92 -19.10 2.50
CA LYS A 110 12.99 -18.63 3.39
C LYS A 110 14.03 -17.75 2.68
N SER A 111 14.24 -17.97 1.38
CA SER A 111 15.15 -17.17 0.55
C SER A 111 14.45 -15.97 -0.10
N GLY A 112 13.14 -15.83 0.10
CA GLY A 112 12.30 -14.80 -0.52
C GLY A 112 12.39 -13.44 0.14
N GLY A 113 12.76 -13.37 1.43
CA GLY A 113 13.02 -12.12 2.16
C GLY A 113 11.78 -11.41 2.73
N TYR A 114 10.59 -11.98 2.64
CA TYR A 114 9.37 -11.38 3.21
C TYR A 114 9.16 -11.70 4.69
N ILE A 115 9.60 -12.88 5.13
CA ILE A 115 9.68 -13.26 6.55
C ILE A 115 11.16 -13.45 6.89
N VAL A 116 11.68 -12.65 7.82
CA VAL A 116 13.06 -12.70 8.29
C VAL A 116 13.03 -12.71 9.82
N ASN A 117 13.80 -13.61 10.45
CA ASN A 117 13.79 -13.81 11.90
C ASN A 117 12.38 -14.03 12.49
N ASP A 118 11.52 -14.74 11.75
CA ASP A 118 10.10 -14.97 12.08
C ASP A 118 9.26 -13.69 12.20
N THR A 119 9.70 -12.61 11.55
CA THR A 119 9.02 -11.33 11.51
C THR A 119 8.57 -11.01 10.09
N CYS A 120 7.34 -10.52 9.94
CA CYS A 120 6.77 -10.01 8.69
C CYS A 120 6.48 -8.50 8.84
N VAL A 121 6.72 -7.71 7.80
CA VAL A 121 6.52 -6.25 7.85
C VAL A 121 5.55 -5.80 6.77
N ILE A 122 4.45 -5.18 7.21
CA ILE A 122 3.45 -4.56 6.35
C ILE A 122 3.51 -3.05 6.54
N GLU A 123 3.50 -2.31 5.44
CA GLU A 123 3.38 -0.85 5.49
C GLU A 123 2.12 -0.41 4.77
N VAL A 124 1.50 0.68 5.24
CA VAL A 124 0.36 1.30 4.60
C VAL A 124 0.65 2.78 4.42
N GLU A 125 0.51 3.25 3.20
CA GLU A 125 0.48 4.67 2.86
C GLU A 125 -0.95 5.08 2.60
N VAL A 126 -1.39 6.12 3.31
CA VAL A 126 -2.72 6.69 3.20
C VAL A 126 -2.62 8.05 2.53
N TYR A 127 -3.39 8.23 1.46
CA TYR A 127 -3.51 9.46 0.71
C TYR A 127 -4.88 10.07 1.00
N GLY A 128 -4.95 11.38 1.24
CA GLY A 128 -6.23 12.09 1.29
C GLY A 128 -6.92 12.00 -0.06
N TYR A 129 -8.25 11.95 -0.06
CA TYR A 129 -9.00 12.03 -1.31
C TYR A 129 -8.68 13.35 -2.03
N TYR A 130 -8.22 13.27 -3.27
CA TYR A 130 -8.23 14.41 -4.17
C TYR A 130 -9.67 14.62 -4.64
N THR A 131 -10.34 15.65 -4.13
CA THR A 131 -11.61 16.14 -4.68
C THR A 131 -11.36 17.10 -5.86
N GLY A 132 -10.50 16.69 -6.80
CA GLY A 132 -10.47 17.34 -8.11
C GLY A 132 -11.81 17.15 -8.83
N PRO A 133 -12.16 17.96 -9.84
CA PRO A 133 -13.42 17.79 -10.55
C PRO A 133 -13.58 16.34 -11.01
N ILE A 134 -14.60 15.66 -10.48
CA ILE A 134 -15.02 14.36 -10.99
C ILE A 134 -15.94 14.69 -12.16
N ASP A 135 -15.41 14.62 -13.38
CA ASP A 135 -16.24 14.62 -14.58
C ASP A 135 -17.14 13.38 -14.49
N LYS A 136 -18.42 13.58 -14.18
CA LYS A 136 -19.40 12.51 -13.92
C LYS A 136 -19.82 11.73 -15.18
N ASP A 137 -19.12 11.89 -16.29
CA ASP A 137 -19.53 11.37 -17.60
C ASP A 137 -18.52 10.39 -18.25
N SER A 138 -17.60 9.77 -17.50
CA SER A 138 -16.75 8.71 -18.05
C SER A 138 -17.27 7.31 -17.70
N ASP A 139 -18.25 6.83 -18.45
CA ASP A 139 -18.32 5.40 -18.74
C ASP A 139 -17.13 5.06 -19.63
N SER A 140 -15.99 4.70 -19.02
CA SER A 140 -14.82 4.26 -19.77
C SER A 140 -14.15 3.07 -19.07
N SER A 141 -14.55 1.89 -19.53
CA SER A 141 -13.71 0.70 -19.49
C SER A 141 -12.46 0.94 -20.34
N VAL A 142 -11.45 1.61 -19.77
CA VAL A 142 -10.13 1.72 -20.37
C VAL A 142 -9.11 1.23 -19.36
N ALA A 143 -8.44 0.13 -19.73
CA ALA A 143 -7.27 -0.34 -19.02
C ALA A 143 -6.27 0.81 -18.94
N ILE A 144 -5.92 1.23 -17.73
CA ILE A 144 -4.85 2.21 -17.53
C ILE A 144 -3.56 1.45 -17.84
N ASP A 145 -2.99 1.72 -19.02
CA ASP A 145 -1.63 1.30 -19.35
C ASP A 145 -0.68 1.77 -18.24
N PRO A 146 0.34 0.97 -17.86
CA PRO A 146 1.26 1.36 -16.82
C PRO A 146 1.90 2.69 -17.20
N VAL A 147 1.62 3.74 -16.43
CA VAL A 147 2.25 5.05 -16.59
C VAL A 147 3.75 4.84 -16.52
N GLU A 148 4.44 5.03 -17.65
CA GLU A 148 5.88 5.02 -17.68
C GLU A 148 6.37 6.10 -16.68
N PRO A 149 7.30 5.78 -15.77
CA PRO A 149 7.71 6.75 -14.76
C PRO A 149 8.36 7.96 -15.44
N VAL A 150 7.62 9.08 -15.48
CA VAL A 150 8.02 10.39 -16.03
C VAL A 150 9.42 10.83 -15.56
N TYR A 151 9.84 10.32 -14.40
CA TYR A 151 11.17 10.51 -13.84
C TYR A 151 12.32 10.07 -14.77
N ILE A 152 12.19 8.93 -15.48
CA ILE A 152 13.26 8.41 -16.34
C ILE A 152 13.46 9.32 -17.57
N GLN A 153 12.36 9.84 -18.13
CA GLN A 153 12.42 10.73 -19.29
C GLN A 153 13.00 12.09 -18.91
N ALA A 154 12.66 12.61 -17.72
CA ALA A 154 13.23 13.86 -17.21
C ALA A 154 14.76 13.77 -16.99
N GLN A 155 15.26 12.66 -16.45
CA GLN A 155 16.70 12.48 -16.23
C GLN A 155 17.47 12.37 -17.55
N SER A 156 16.94 11.64 -18.53
CA SER A 156 17.53 11.54 -19.88
C SER A 156 17.60 12.90 -20.59
N LEU A 157 16.55 13.72 -20.46
CA LEU A 157 16.53 15.08 -20.98
C LEU A 157 17.56 15.99 -20.31
N LEU A 158 17.70 15.92 -18.98
CA LEU A 158 18.70 16.67 -18.23
C LEU A 158 20.14 16.32 -18.63
N ASP A 159 20.42 15.03 -18.83
CA ASP A 159 21.75 14.55 -19.23
C ASP A 159 22.08 14.87 -20.70
N SER A 160 21.06 15.16 -21.52
CA SER A 160 21.20 15.56 -22.92
C SER A 160 21.46 17.07 -23.11
N LEU A 161 21.31 17.88 -22.06
CA LEU A 161 21.52 19.33 -22.17
C LEU A 161 23.00 19.67 -22.43
N PRO A 162 23.27 20.63 -23.32
CA PRO A 162 24.64 21.05 -23.60
C PRO A 162 25.30 21.63 -22.34
N LYS A 163 26.52 21.15 -22.05
CA LYS A 163 27.30 21.64 -20.91
C LYS A 163 27.64 23.12 -21.13
N PRO A 164 27.56 23.96 -20.09
CA PRO A 164 27.92 25.37 -20.22
C PRO A 164 29.41 25.50 -20.61
N PRO A 165 29.76 26.51 -21.41
CA PRO A 165 31.14 26.73 -21.82
C PRO A 165 32.01 26.95 -20.58
N SER A 166 33.15 26.27 -20.54
CA SER A 166 34.16 26.46 -19.52
C SER A 166 34.75 27.85 -19.65
N LEU A 167 34.63 28.66 -18.60
CA LEU A 167 35.33 29.95 -18.49
C LEU A 167 36.83 29.65 -18.41
N GLY A 168 37.50 29.71 -19.56
CA GLY A 168 38.95 29.72 -19.64
C GLY A 168 39.46 31.04 -19.09
N PHE A 169 39.97 31.05 -17.87
CA PHE A 169 40.80 32.15 -17.39
C PHE A 169 42.16 32.05 -18.09
N GLY A 170 42.32 32.84 -19.15
CA GLY A 170 43.62 33.14 -19.73
C GLY A 170 44.37 34.15 -18.84
N VAL A 171 45.64 33.84 -18.62
CA VAL A 171 46.67 34.44 -17.75
C VAL A 171 46.65 35.96 -17.66
#